data_AF-A0A2E3VXS7-F1
#
_entry.id   AF-A0A2E3VXS7-F1
#
_cell.length_a   1.000
_cell.length_b   1.000
_cell.length_c   1.000
_cell.angle_alpha   90.00
_cell.angle_beta   90.00
_cell.angle_gamma   90.00
#
_symmetry.space_group_name_H-M   'P 1'
#
loop_
_entity.id
_entity.type
_entity.pdbx_description
1 polymer ?
#
loop_
_entity_poly.entity_id
_entity_poly.type
_entity_poly.pdbx_seq_one_letter_code
_entity_poly.pdbx_strand_id
1 'polypeptide(L)'
;MESLGKRLYKSTALKEFKVLYMGIAGILLTNLVLQTYSNPLFTEKFQKTFSGVVDFHIKYPEDFLVYCFTILFPAIYYSFIRGIVFYEKGMTINRGFPFFNRSFLYSNISKYKIIHPKYLMGVKRSDIDEEFVFTIRNIDRVVAILDQQNIPGNLGKEKLEKAMTVNKKLVVFFVLFGTVLFVVQHFGGFAKLLR
;
A
#
# COMPACT_ATOMS: atom_id res chain seq x y z
N MET A 1 0.61 22.28 20.11
CA MET A 1 -0.09 21.06 19.65
C MET A 1 -0.81 20.48 20.86
N GLU A 2 -2.14 20.47 20.87
CA GLU A 2 -2.88 19.76 21.91
C GLU A 2 -2.47 18.28 21.90
N SER A 3 -2.19 17.73 23.08
CA SER A 3 -1.87 16.31 23.22
C SER A 3 -3.09 15.47 22.83
N LEU A 4 -2.91 14.54 21.88
CA LEU A 4 -3.95 13.61 21.41
C LEU A 4 -4.42 12.64 22.52
N GLY A 5 -3.74 12.61 23.66
CA GLY A 5 -4.02 11.71 24.77
C GLY A 5 -3.36 10.34 24.61
N LYS A 6 -3.84 9.34 25.35
CA LYS A 6 -3.30 7.98 25.30
C LYS A 6 -3.68 7.27 24.00
N ARG A 7 -2.81 6.37 23.54
CA ARG A 7 -3.05 5.54 22.36
C ARG A 7 -4.08 4.46 22.68
N LEU A 8 -5.20 4.45 21.97
CA LEU A 8 -6.30 3.49 22.15
C LEU A 8 -6.19 2.31 21.20
N TYR A 9 -5.83 2.54 19.93
CA TYR A 9 -5.81 1.50 18.91
C TYR A 9 -4.84 1.85 17.78
N LYS A 10 -4.25 0.83 17.13
CA LYS A 10 -3.49 1.00 15.88
C LYS A 10 -4.00 -0.01 14.86
N SER A 11 -4.44 0.50 13.72
CA SER A 11 -4.68 -0.30 12.52
C SER A 11 -3.43 -0.28 11.64
N THR A 12 -3.04 -1.43 11.11
CA THR A 12 -1.97 -1.57 10.09
C THR A 12 -2.57 -2.27 8.87
N ALA A 13 -1.77 -2.53 7.83
CA ALA A 13 -2.20 -3.34 6.70
C ALA A 13 -2.86 -4.66 7.14
N LEU A 14 -3.79 -5.16 6.33
CA LEU A 14 -4.43 -6.45 6.56
C LEU A 14 -3.43 -7.58 6.38
N LYS A 15 -3.72 -8.76 6.96
CA LYS A 15 -2.81 -9.90 6.94
C LYS A 15 -2.46 -10.32 5.51
N GLU A 16 -3.44 -10.30 4.63
CA GLU A 16 -3.34 -10.64 3.22
C GLU A 16 -2.33 -9.73 2.50
N PHE A 17 -2.42 -8.42 2.74
CA PHE A 17 -1.47 -7.46 2.16
C PHE A 17 -0.06 -7.60 2.74
N LYS A 18 0.08 -7.92 4.04
CA LYS A 18 1.40 -8.19 4.63
C LYS A 18 2.07 -9.40 3.99
N VAL A 19 1.30 -10.48 3.79
CA VAL A 19 1.80 -11.69 3.12
C VAL A 19 2.20 -11.36 1.69
N LEU A 20 1.39 -10.57 0.97
CA LEU A 20 1.73 -10.16 -0.40
C LEU A 20 3.02 -9.36 -0.47
N TYR A 21 3.15 -8.27 0.31
CA TYR A 21 4.34 -7.41 0.27
C TYR A 21 5.60 -8.15 0.72
N MET A 22 5.51 -8.93 1.80
CA MET A 22 6.65 -9.72 2.28
C MET A 22 6.98 -10.88 1.35
N GLY A 23 5.97 -11.45 0.67
CA GLY A 23 6.16 -12.49 -0.35
C GLY A 23 6.92 -11.96 -1.57
N ILE A 24 6.55 -10.77 -2.07
CA ILE A 24 7.28 -10.09 -3.15
C ILE A 24 8.73 -9.84 -2.74
N ALA A 25 8.97 -9.32 -1.53
CA ALA A 25 10.31 -9.10 -1.02
C ALA A 25 11.11 -10.41 -0.93
N GLY A 26 10.50 -11.50 -0.43
CA GLY A 26 11.12 -12.82 -0.36
C GLY A 26 11.50 -13.37 -1.73
N ILE A 27 10.60 -13.29 -2.73
CA ILE A 27 10.89 -13.74 -4.11
C ILE A 27 12.05 -12.95 -4.71
N LEU A 28 12.07 -11.63 -4.52
CA LEU A 28 13.14 -10.78 -5.05
C LEU A 28 14.47 -11.01 -4.33
N LEU A 29 14.46 -11.35 -3.04
CA LEU A 29 15.66 -11.79 -2.31
C LEU A 29 16.17 -13.12 -2.87
N THR A 30 15.30 -14.09 -3.13
CA THR A 30 15.69 -15.34 -3.78
C THR A 30 16.29 -15.07 -5.16
N ASN A 31 15.70 -14.18 -5.94
CA ASN A 31 16.25 -13.78 -7.23
C ASN A 31 17.65 -13.14 -7.10
N LEU A 32 17.85 -12.25 -6.12
CA LEU A 32 19.17 -11.66 -5.83
C LEU A 32 20.20 -12.75 -5.51
N VAL A 33 19.86 -13.70 -4.65
CA VAL A 33 20.75 -14.82 -4.29
C VAL A 33 21.11 -15.66 -5.53
N LEU A 34 20.14 -15.97 -6.39
CA LEU A 34 20.38 -16.71 -7.63
C LEU A 34 21.27 -15.94 -8.63
N GLN A 35 21.08 -14.62 -8.73
CA GLN A 35 21.94 -13.75 -9.53
C GLN A 35 23.37 -13.74 -8.99
N THR A 36 23.55 -13.70 -7.67
CA THR A 36 24.88 -13.78 -7.03
C THR A 36 25.60 -15.09 -7.38
N TYR A 37 24.89 -16.23 -7.38
CA TYR A 37 25.49 -17.52 -7.81
C TYR A 37 25.97 -17.53 -9.27
N SER A 38 25.40 -16.67 -10.11
CA SER A 38 25.74 -16.55 -11.53
C SER A 38 26.77 -15.45 -11.80
N ASN A 39 27.17 -14.68 -10.79
CA ASN A 39 28.09 -13.56 -10.94
C ASN A 39 29.54 -14.08 -11.06
N PRO A 40 30.29 -13.71 -12.13
CA PRO A 40 31.68 -14.13 -12.31
C PRO A 40 32.57 -13.85 -11.09
N LEU A 41 32.44 -12.66 -10.49
CA LEU A 41 33.21 -12.25 -9.31
C LEU A 41 32.93 -13.12 -8.09
N PHE A 42 31.69 -13.59 -7.96
CA PHE A 42 31.30 -14.52 -6.90
C PHE A 42 31.91 -15.89 -7.14
N THR A 43 31.75 -16.43 -8.36
CA THR A 43 32.21 -17.78 -8.70
C THR A 43 33.72 -17.97 -8.63
N GLU A 44 34.49 -16.90 -8.83
CA GLU A 44 35.96 -16.92 -8.79
C GLU A 44 36.53 -16.75 -7.37
N LYS A 45 35.86 -15.97 -6.52
CA LYS A 45 36.45 -15.49 -5.25
C LYS A 45 35.75 -15.98 -3.99
N PHE A 46 34.59 -16.62 -4.12
CA PHE A 46 33.77 -17.04 -2.99
C PHE A 46 33.27 -18.47 -3.16
N GLN A 47 32.94 -19.12 -2.04
CA GLN A 47 32.36 -20.46 -2.04
C GLN A 47 30.89 -20.41 -2.48
N LYS A 48 30.46 -21.39 -3.28
CA LYS A 48 29.06 -21.56 -3.71
C LYS A 48 28.15 -22.08 -2.59
N THR A 49 28.12 -21.36 -1.47
CA THR A 49 27.27 -21.63 -0.31
C THR A 49 26.53 -20.36 0.08
N PHE A 50 25.47 -20.49 0.90
CA PHE A 50 24.74 -19.33 1.40
C PHE A 50 25.66 -18.39 2.21
N SER A 51 26.58 -18.94 3.00
CA SER A 51 27.58 -18.13 3.72
C SER A 51 28.44 -17.32 2.75
N GLY A 52 28.87 -17.92 1.63
CA GLY A 52 29.63 -17.21 0.62
C GLY A 52 28.85 -16.04 0.00
N VAL A 53 27.54 -16.20 -0.22
CA VAL A 53 26.66 -15.12 -0.73
C VAL A 53 26.60 -13.96 0.27
N VAL A 54 26.54 -14.25 1.56
CA VAL A 54 26.59 -13.23 2.62
C VAL A 54 27.94 -12.51 2.59
N ASP A 55 29.05 -13.25 2.56
CA ASP A 55 30.40 -12.66 2.50
C ASP A 55 30.60 -11.78 1.26
N PHE A 56 30.03 -12.19 0.12
CA PHE A 56 30.05 -11.42 -1.11
C PHE A 56 29.32 -10.08 -0.97
N HIS A 57 28.11 -10.07 -0.40
CA HIS A 57 27.35 -8.83 -0.20
C HIS A 57 27.87 -7.97 0.96
N ILE A 58 28.66 -8.52 1.87
CA ILE A 58 29.42 -7.71 2.84
C ILE A 58 30.55 -6.96 2.12
N LYS A 59 31.23 -7.60 1.16
CA LYS A 59 32.34 -7.00 0.42
C LYS A 59 31.90 -6.10 -0.74
N TYR A 60 30.82 -6.44 -1.42
CA TYR A 60 30.20 -5.73 -2.55
C TYR A 60 28.72 -5.52 -2.26
N PRO A 61 28.38 -4.48 -1.46
CA PRO A 61 27.05 -4.31 -0.89
C PRO A 61 26.05 -3.65 -1.84
N GLU A 62 26.45 -3.23 -3.03
CA GLU A 62 25.66 -2.38 -3.92
C GLU A 62 24.27 -2.97 -4.21
N ASP A 63 24.22 -4.21 -4.71
CA ASP A 63 22.97 -4.89 -5.06
C ASP A 63 22.09 -5.16 -3.83
N PHE A 64 22.73 -5.50 -2.71
CA PHE A 64 22.03 -5.75 -1.45
C PHE A 64 21.43 -4.47 -0.86
N LEU A 65 22.14 -3.34 -0.94
CA LEU A 65 21.64 -2.03 -0.52
C LEU A 65 20.48 -1.58 -1.41
N VAL A 66 20.60 -1.77 -2.73
CA VAL A 66 19.49 -1.50 -3.66
C VAL A 66 18.27 -2.32 -3.27
N TYR A 67 18.43 -3.63 -3.05
CA TYR A 67 17.34 -4.47 -2.55
C TYR A 67 16.76 -3.96 -1.23
N CYS A 68 17.60 -3.58 -0.26
CA CYS A 68 17.15 -3.07 1.04
C CYS A 68 16.31 -1.80 0.91
N PHE A 69 16.80 -0.80 0.18
CA PHE A 69 16.14 0.51 0.08
C PHE A 69 14.93 0.51 -0.85
N THR A 70 14.95 -0.26 -1.93
CA THR A 70 13.89 -0.22 -2.94
C THR A 70 12.80 -1.27 -2.71
N ILE A 71 13.12 -2.36 -2.02
CA ILE A 71 12.20 -3.50 -1.85
C ILE A 71 11.91 -3.74 -0.37
N LEU A 72 12.94 -4.07 0.43
CA LEU A 72 12.72 -4.54 1.80
C LEU A 72 12.13 -3.46 2.71
N PHE A 73 12.73 -2.26 2.74
CA PHE A 73 12.26 -1.16 3.58
C PHE A 73 10.85 -0.71 3.20
N PRO A 74 10.51 -0.48 1.91
CA PRO A 74 9.13 -0.25 1.51
C PRO A 74 8.19 -1.39 1.93
N ALA A 75 8.56 -2.66 1.70
CA ALA A 75 7.71 -3.79 2.06
C ALA A 75 7.41 -3.85 3.56
N ILE A 76 8.43 -3.67 4.42
CA ILE A 76 8.27 -3.61 5.88
C ILE A 76 7.42 -2.40 6.27
N TYR A 77 7.70 -1.24 5.67
CA TYR A 77 7.01 -0.01 5.99
C TYR A 77 5.52 -0.10 5.68
N TYR A 78 5.16 -0.51 4.46
CA TYR A 78 3.77 -0.64 4.04
C TYR A 78 3.03 -1.79 4.75
N SER A 79 3.75 -2.83 5.21
CA SER A 79 3.16 -3.97 5.93
C SER A 79 2.92 -3.70 7.41
N PHE A 80 3.86 -3.06 8.11
CA PHE A 80 3.88 -3.03 9.57
C PHE A 80 3.86 -1.62 10.18
N ILE A 81 4.43 -0.64 9.47
CA ILE A 81 4.58 0.71 10.02
C ILE A 81 3.40 1.58 9.63
N ARG A 82 3.09 1.63 8.32
CA ARG A 82 1.97 2.39 7.76
C ARG A 82 0.64 1.92 8.35
N GLY A 83 -0.21 2.88 8.64
CA GLY A 83 -1.49 2.63 9.26
C GLY A 83 -2.05 3.86 9.94
N ILE A 84 -3.00 3.63 10.83
CA ILE A 84 -3.71 4.68 11.56
C ILE A 84 -3.63 4.37 13.03
N VAL A 85 -3.33 5.41 13.81
CA VAL A 85 -3.29 5.33 15.25
C VAL A 85 -4.42 6.19 15.80
N PHE A 86 -5.28 5.58 16.59
CA PHE A 86 -6.38 6.23 17.28
C PHE A 86 -5.95 6.51 18.72
N TYR A 87 -6.20 7.74 19.14
CA TYR A 87 -5.94 8.23 20.48
C TYR A 87 -7.27 8.67 21.13
N GLU A 88 -7.22 9.13 22.37
CA GLU A 88 -8.40 9.58 23.12
C GLU A 88 -9.10 10.80 22.49
N LYS A 89 -8.33 11.77 21.97
CA LYS A 89 -8.87 13.04 21.47
C LYS A 89 -8.81 13.19 19.95
N GLY A 90 -8.19 12.25 19.25
CA GLY A 90 -8.05 12.31 17.80
C GLY A 90 -7.35 11.10 17.21
N MET A 91 -6.95 11.22 15.95
CA MET A 91 -6.26 10.16 15.22
C MET A 91 -5.10 10.70 14.40
N THR A 92 -4.12 9.83 14.14
CA THR A 92 -3.00 10.09 13.24
C THR A 92 -3.04 9.11 12.07
N ILE A 93 -3.09 9.65 10.86
CA ILE A 93 -3.06 8.88 9.62
C ILE A 93 -1.67 8.97 8.99
N ASN A 94 -1.07 7.82 8.73
CA ASN A 94 0.18 7.73 7.98
C ASN A 94 -0.11 7.58 6.47
N ARG A 95 0.26 8.61 5.68
CA ARG A 95 0.00 8.67 4.23
C ARG A 95 1.07 8.01 3.34
N GLY A 96 2.05 7.29 3.89
CA GLY A 96 3.02 6.53 3.09
C GLY A 96 4.47 6.97 3.22
N PHE A 97 4.74 8.16 3.78
CA PHE A 97 6.05 8.50 4.32
C PHE A 97 5.92 8.96 5.77
N PRO A 98 6.95 8.71 6.62
CA PRO A 98 6.95 9.09 8.04
C PRO A 98 6.63 10.57 8.27
N PHE A 99 6.98 11.43 7.32
CA PHE A 99 6.85 12.90 7.41
C PHE A 99 5.49 13.43 6.94
N PHE A 100 4.67 12.62 6.25
CA PHE A 100 3.31 13.00 5.82
C PHE A 100 2.22 12.50 6.78
N ASN A 101 2.60 12.18 8.02
CA ASN A 101 1.64 11.85 9.06
C ASN A 101 0.77 13.08 9.34
N ARG A 102 -0.55 12.93 9.18
CA ARG A 102 -1.51 13.96 9.59
C ARG A 102 -2.23 13.53 10.84
N SER A 103 -2.18 14.39 11.85
CA SER A 103 -2.93 14.26 13.08
C SER A 103 -4.08 15.25 13.08
N PHE A 104 -5.26 14.81 13.50
CA PHE A 104 -6.42 15.69 13.66
C PHE A 104 -7.30 15.21 14.82
N LEU A 105 -8.02 16.16 15.41
CA LEU A 105 -8.93 15.93 16.54
C LEU A 105 -10.27 15.36 16.06
N TYR A 106 -10.94 14.62 16.93
CA TYR A 106 -12.29 14.10 16.66
C TYR A 106 -13.32 15.21 16.48
N SER A 107 -13.15 16.36 17.12
CA SER A 107 -13.98 17.56 16.91
C SER A 107 -13.99 18.05 15.46
N ASN A 108 -12.94 17.73 14.68
CA ASN A 108 -12.81 18.12 13.28
C ASN A 108 -13.42 17.08 12.33
N ILE A 109 -14.13 16.08 12.84
CA ILE A 109 -14.77 15.03 12.05
C ILE A 109 -16.27 15.29 12.03
N SER A 110 -16.83 15.41 10.82
CA SER A 110 -18.26 15.60 10.65
C SER A 110 -19.02 14.28 10.66
N LYS A 111 -18.50 13.25 9.98
CA LYS A 111 -19.13 11.94 9.87
C LYS A 111 -18.14 10.86 9.48
N TYR A 112 -18.46 9.61 9.80
CA TYR A 112 -17.77 8.44 9.26
C TYR A 112 -18.69 7.56 8.40
N LYS A 113 -18.09 6.77 7.51
CA LYS A 113 -18.79 5.89 6.59
C LYS A 113 -18.06 4.56 6.45
N ILE A 114 -18.79 3.45 6.58
CA ILE A 114 -18.25 2.13 6.28
C ILE A 114 -18.36 1.89 4.77
N ILE A 115 -17.23 1.91 4.07
CA ILE A 115 -17.20 1.69 2.62
C ILE A 115 -17.12 0.20 2.31
N HIS A 116 -16.32 -0.54 3.09
CA HIS A 116 -16.27 -2.00 3.01
C HIS A 116 -16.30 -2.58 4.43
N PRO A 117 -17.27 -3.47 4.75
CA PRO A 117 -17.56 -3.90 6.13
C PRO A 117 -16.43 -4.67 6.82
N LYS A 118 -15.40 -5.09 6.08
CA LYS A 118 -14.22 -5.75 6.65
C LYS A 118 -12.95 -4.92 6.61
N TYR A 119 -12.85 -3.94 5.70
CA TYR A 119 -11.54 -3.47 5.26
C TYR A 119 -11.43 -1.96 5.10
N LEU A 120 -12.53 -1.22 4.89
CA LEU A 120 -12.44 0.16 4.42
C LEU A 120 -13.45 1.07 5.12
N MET A 121 -12.97 2.20 5.62
CA MET A 121 -13.78 3.25 6.21
C MET A 121 -13.37 4.61 5.63
N GLY A 122 -14.35 5.47 5.45
CA GLY A 122 -14.20 6.88 5.13
C GLY A 122 -14.48 7.74 6.35
N VAL A 123 -13.71 8.81 6.56
CA VAL A 123 -13.95 9.83 7.58
C VAL A 123 -13.95 11.18 6.90
N LYS A 124 -15.05 11.93 7.02
CA LYS A 124 -15.18 13.27 6.44
C LYS A 124 -14.83 14.32 7.48
N ARG A 125 -13.90 15.21 7.15
CA ARG A 125 -13.53 16.34 8.00
C ARG A 125 -14.48 17.52 7.82
N SER A 126 -14.77 18.22 8.91
CA SER A 126 -15.62 19.43 8.91
C SER A 126 -14.84 20.69 8.51
N ASP A 127 -13.54 20.74 8.77
CA ASP A 127 -12.74 21.96 8.60
C ASP A 127 -12.22 22.19 7.18
N ILE A 128 -11.99 21.12 6.41
CA ILE A 128 -11.40 21.18 5.06
C ILE A 128 -12.23 20.48 3.99
N ASP A 129 -13.45 20.05 4.33
CA ASP A 129 -14.37 19.27 3.47
C ASP A 129 -13.72 18.04 2.78
N GLU A 130 -12.60 17.54 3.31
CA GLU A 130 -11.84 16.40 2.76
C GLU A 130 -12.35 15.08 3.36
N GLU A 131 -12.53 14.06 2.51
CA GLU A 131 -12.85 12.69 2.91
C GLU A 131 -11.60 11.81 2.91
N PHE A 132 -11.27 11.24 4.07
CA PHE A 132 -10.14 10.33 4.25
C PHE A 132 -10.63 8.90 4.20
N VAL A 133 -10.21 8.17 3.17
CA VAL A 133 -10.49 6.73 3.04
C VAL A 133 -9.27 5.93 3.48
N PHE A 134 -9.49 4.96 4.35
CA PHE A 134 -8.41 4.16 4.89
C PHE A 134 -8.82 2.74 5.27
N THR A 135 -7.80 1.88 5.38
CA THR A 135 -7.99 0.47 5.73
C THR A 135 -7.97 0.24 7.23
N ILE A 136 -8.95 -0.51 7.73
CA ILE A 136 -9.08 -0.85 9.15
C ILE A 136 -9.03 -2.37 9.33
N ARG A 137 -8.23 -2.86 10.29
CA ARG A 137 -8.17 -4.29 10.64
C ARG A 137 -9.37 -4.76 11.45
N ASN A 138 -9.86 -3.93 12.38
CA ASN A 138 -11.04 -4.22 13.19
C ASN A 138 -11.97 -3.00 13.15
N ILE A 139 -13.03 -3.09 12.33
CA ILE A 139 -13.98 -2.00 12.13
C ILE A 139 -14.79 -1.75 13.40
N ASP A 140 -15.26 -2.81 14.08
CA ASP A 140 -16.08 -2.70 15.29
C ASP A 140 -15.41 -1.85 16.37
N ARG A 141 -14.09 -2.05 16.58
CA ARG A 141 -13.31 -1.26 17.54
C ARG A 141 -13.19 0.20 17.14
N VAL A 142 -13.07 0.50 15.84
CA VAL A 142 -13.00 1.89 15.37
C VAL A 142 -14.37 2.56 15.45
N VAL A 143 -15.43 1.85 15.08
CA VAL A 143 -16.82 2.30 15.25
C VAL A 143 -17.07 2.64 16.72
N ALA A 144 -16.73 1.75 17.65
CA ALA A 144 -16.87 2.01 19.09
C ALA A 144 -16.12 3.27 19.57
N ILE A 145 -14.91 3.52 19.05
CA ILE A 145 -14.14 4.73 19.38
C ILE A 145 -14.84 5.99 18.83
N LEU A 146 -15.35 5.95 17.61
CA LEU A 146 -16.02 7.08 16.98
C LEU A 146 -17.38 7.37 17.62
N ASP A 147 -18.13 6.33 17.97
CA ASP A 147 -19.42 6.44 18.65
C ASP A 147 -19.26 7.02 20.06
N GLN A 148 -18.20 6.65 20.80
CA GLN A 148 -17.85 7.26 22.09
C GLN A 148 -17.59 8.77 22.00
N GLN A 149 -17.23 9.27 20.82
CA GLN A 149 -16.98 10.69 20.56
C GLN A 149 -18.21 11.39 19.96
N ASN A 150 -19.37 10.72 19.92
CA ASN A 150 -20.61 11.20 19.32
C ASN A 150 -20.47 11.60 17.83
N ILE A 151 -19.57 10.94 17.09
CA ILE A 151 -19.42 11.19 15.66
C ILE A 151 -20.50 10.40 14.90
N PRO A 152 -21.36 11.05 14.10
CA PRO A 152 -22.41 10.34 13.39
C PRO A 152 -21.83 9.45 12.27
N GLY A 153 -22.30 8.20 12.23
CA GLY A 153 -21.86 7.19 11.27
C GLY A 153 -22.97 6.76 10.31
N ASN A 154 -22.64 6.57 9.04
CA ASN A 154 -23.50 5.80 8.14
C ASN A 154 -22.98 4.35 8.08
N LEU A 155 -23.68 3.46 8.79
CA LEU A 155 -23.46 2.01 8.78
C LEU A 155 -24.09 1.32 7.55
N GLY A 156 -24.87 2.07 6.76
CA GLY A 156 -25.55 1.58 5.58
C GLY A 156 -24.56 1.08 4.53
N LYS A 157 -24.82 -0.11 3.99
CA LYS A 157 -24.17 -0.63 2.78
C LYS A 157 -24.57 0.28 1.61
N GLU A 158 -23.87 1.39 1.43
CA GLU A 158 -23.98 2.10 0.16
C GLU A 158 -23.49 1.14 -0.92
N LYS A 159 -24.37 0.84 -1.87
CA LYS A 159 -24.13 -0.15 -2.93
C LYS A 159 -22.83 0.17 -3.67
N LEU A 160 -21.76 -0.54 -3.30
CA LEU A 160 -20.47 -0.64 -4.01
C LEU A 160 -20.65 -1.02 -5.51
N GLU A 161 -21.85 -1.43 -5.91
CA GLU A 161 -22.25 -1.70 -7.30
C GLU A 161 -21.92 -0.57 -8.28
N LYS A 162 -21.97 0.70 -7.85
CA LYS A 162 -21.66 1.84 -8.74
C LYS A 162 -20.16 1.99 -9.06
N ALA A 163 -19.26 1.64 -8.14
CA ALA A 163 -17.81 1.71 -8.41
C ALA A 163 -17.34 0.51 -9.25
N MET A 164 -17.91 -0.66 -9.00
CA MET A 164 -17.58 -1.89 -9.74
C MET A 164 -17.96 -1.77 -11.23
N THR A 165 -19.06 -1.08 -11.53
CA THR A 165 -19.50 -0.83 -12.92
C THR A 165 -18.58 0.13 -13.68
N VAL A 166 -17.99 1.14 -13.03
CA VAL A 166 -17.01 2.05 -13.65
C VAL A 166 -15.69 1.32 -13.94
N ASN A 167 -15.19 0.51 -13.00
CA ASN A 167 -13.98 -0.28 -13.21
C ASN A 167 -14.16 -1.32 -14.33
N LYS A 168 -15.33 -1.96 -14.41
CA LYS A 168 -15.65 -2.88 -15.51
C LYS A 168 -15.69 -2.15 -16.87
N LYS A 169 -16.22 -0.92 -16.92
CA LYS A 169 -16.20 -0.07 -18.12
C LYS A 169 -14.77 0.34 -18.51
N LEU A 170 -13.92 0.66 -17.55
CA LEU A 170 -12.50 0.97 -17.79
C LEU A 170 -11.73 -0.24 -18.33
N VAL A 171 -11.91 -1.43 -17.76
CA VAL A 171 -11.29 -2.66 -18.26
C VAL A 171 -11.75 -2.96 -19.69
N VAL A 172 -13.06 -2.85 -19.97
CA VAL A 172 -13.59 -3.02 -21.33
C VAL A 172 -13.01 -1.98 -22.29
N PHE A 173 -12.90 -0.72 -21.87
CA PHE A 173 -12.26 0.35 -22.66
C PHE A 173 -10.79 0.03 -22.95
N PHE A 174 -9.99 -0.39 -21.95
CA PHE A 174 -8.59 -0.75 -22.15
C PHE A 174 -8.41 -1.96 -23.07
N VAL A 175 -9.29 -2.97 -22.97
CA VAL A 175 -9.25 -4.13 -23.86
C VAL A 175 -9.61 -3.71 -25.28
N LEU A 176 -10.71 -2.99 -25.50
CA LEU A 176 -11.10 -2.49 -26.82
C LEU A 176 -10.04 -1.59 -27.44
N PHE A 177 -9.55 -0.61 -26.68
CA PHE A 177 -8.51 0.31 -27.13
C PHE A 177 -7.20 -0.41 -27.42
N GLY A 178 -6.82 -1.38 -26.57
CA GLY A 178 -5.65 -2.23 -26.78
C GLY A 178 -5.77 -3.10 -28.02
N THR A 179 -6.95 -3.69 -28.28
CA THR A 179 -7.21 -4.46 -29.50
C THR A 179 -7.18 -3.57 -30.74
N VAL A 180 -7.74 -2.36 -30.69
CA VAL A 180 -7.69 -1.39 -31.79
C VAL A 180 -6.25 -0.97 -32.07
N LEU A 181 -5.46 -0.64 -31.04
CA LEU A 181 -4.03 -0.32 -31.21
C LEU A 181 -3.24 -1.49 -31.77
N PHE A 182 -3.51 -2.72 -31.32
CA PHE A 182 -2.90 -3.93 -31.87
C PHE A 182 -3.23 -4.11 -33.35
N VAL A 183 -4.49 -3.93 -33.75
CA VAL A 183 -4.91 -4.02 -35.15
C VAL A 183 -4.29 -2.91 -35.99
N VAL A 184 -4.22 -1.67 -35.47
CA VAL A 184 -3.57 -0.55 -36.16
C VAL A 184 -2.06 -0.78 -36.30
N GLN A 185 -1.38 -1.32 -35.29
CA GLN A 185 0.05 -1.64 -35.38
C GLN A 185 0.33 -2.82 -36.32
N HIS A 186 -0.54 -3.83 -36.33
CA HIS A 186 -0.29 -5.09 -37.04
C HIS A 186 -0.82 -5.09 -38.48
N PHE A 187 -1.93 -4.40 -38.74
CA PHE A 187 -2.58 -4.31 -40.06
C PHE A 187 -2.62 -2.89 -40.64
N GLY A 188 -2.42 -1.84 -39.83
CA GLY A 188 -2.39 -0.45 -40.27
C GLY A 188 -1.00 -0.03 -40.72
N GLY A 189 -0.85 0.25 -42.02
CA GLY A 189 0.39 0.67 -42.68
C GLY A 189 0.97 2.03 -42.26
N PHE A 190 0.80 2.49 -41.01
CA PHE A 190 1.41 3.73 -40.54
C PHE A 190 2.94 3.64 -40.41
N ALA A 191 3.49 2.43 -40.26
CA ALA A 191 4.94 2.20 -40.35
C ALA A 191 5.50 2.31 -41.78
N LYS A 192 4.65 2.30 -42.82
CA LYS A 192 5.06 2.51 -44.22
C LYS A 192 4.97 3.96 -44.69
N LEU A 193 4.38 4.86 -43.91
CA LEU A 193 4.20 6.28 -44.30
C LEU A 193 5.20 7.23 -43.61
N LEU A 194 5.92 6.74 -42.60
CA LEU A 194 6.98 7.47 -41.86
C LEU A 194 8.38 6.92 -42.15
N ARG A 195 8.55 6.17 -43.24
CA ARG A 195 9.84 5.68 -43.74
C ARG A 195 10.07 6.13 -45.16
#